data_AF-A0A7V9GZV4-F1
#
_entry.id   AF-A0A7V9GZV4-F1
#
_cell.length_a   1.000
_cell.length_b   1.000
_cell.length_c   1.000
_cell.angle_alpha   90.00
_cell.angle_beta   90.00
_cell.angle_gamma   90.00
#
_symmetry.space_group_name_H-M   'P 1'
#
loop_
_entity.id
_entity.type
_entity.pdbx_description
1 polymer ?
#
loop_
_entity_poly.entity_id
_entity_poly.type
_entity_poly.pdbx_seq_one_letter_code
_entity_poly.pdbx_strand_id
1 'polypeptide(L)'
;MAGRWPANRAGPRTSRLERGVGRAVHGWLNRAFVSQRYPTRRFAGAFDTFTSDARKAARDQRGLTTNAMLGPKIVDAVPVRRQLTVSAFAPSGRAIGATASADLQLRTVRMSGRRSQLRVTGELSLTRVGGRWRVFGYDLQRSLRRIGGKSKGDR
;
A
#
# COMPACT_ATOMS: atom_id res chain seq x y z
N MET A 1 -11.07 -13.18 16.43
CA MET A 1 -12.01 -12.04 16.30
C MET A 1 -11.84 -11.41 14.93
N ALA A 2 -12.81 -11.63 14.03
CA ALA A 2 -12.80 -11.12 12.66
C ALA A 2 -13.12 -9.62 12.67
N GLY A 3 -12.19 -8.79 12.17
CA GLY A 3 -12.39 -7.36 12.02
C GLY A 3 -13.47 -7.06 10.98
N ARG A 4 -14.63 -6.65 11.45
CA ARG A 4 -15.73 -6.12 10.65
C ARG A 4 -15.24 -4.88 9.90
N TRP A 5 -15.26 -4.97 8.57
CA TRP A 5 -15.05 -3.87 7.62
C TRP A 5 -15.95 -2.68 8.01
N PRO A 6 -15.42 -1.48 8.32
CA PRO A 6 -16.24 -0.30 8.23
C PRO A 6 -16.53 -0.07 6.75
N ALA A 7 -17.82 -0.12 6.42
CA ALA A 7 -18.33 0.24 5.10
C ALA A 7 -17.76 1.61 4.72
N ASN A 8 -17.07 1.63 3.58
CA ASN A 8 -16.54 2.82 2.96
C ASN A 8 -17.69 3.84 2.81
N ARG A 9 -17.46 5.13 3.01
CA ARG A 9 -18.39 6.20 2.57
C ARG A 9 -18.38 6.35 1.04
N ALA A 10 -18.41 5.23 0.33
CA ALA A 10 -18.93 5.19 -1.02
C ALA A 10 -20.42 4.88 -0.87
N GLY A 11 -21.29 5.76 -1.34
CA GLY A 11 -22.70 5.42 -1.52
C GLY A 11 -22.87 4.16 -2.38
N PRO A 12 -24.10 3.64 -2.53
CA PRO A 12 -24.38 2.29 -3.07
C PRO A 12 -24.01 2.01 -4.54
N ARG A 13 -23.11 2.77 -5.19
CA ARG A 13 -22.65 2.55 -6.57
C ARG A 13 -21.19 2.98 -6.78
N THR A 14 -20.22 2.23 -6.22
CA THR A 14 -18.81 2.38 -6.62
C THR A 14 -18.69 2.21 -8.15
N SER A 15 -17.95 3.07 -8.84
CA SER A 15 -17.84 3.01 -10.30
C SER A 15 -16.98 1.82 -10.76
N ARG A 16 -17.11 1.39 -12.03
CA ARG A 16 -16.23 0.35 -12.62
C ARG A 16 -14.76 0.79 -12.57
N LEU A 17 -14.51 2.09 -12.70
CA LEU A 17 -13.19 2.69 -12.59
C LEU A 17 -12.59 2.49 -11.20
N GLU A 18 -13.31 2.92 -10.15
CA GLU A 18 -12.87 2.81 -8.76
C GLU A 18 -12.57 1.36 -8.37
N ARG A 19 -13.43 0.41 -8.77
CA ARG A 19 -13.18 -1.02 -8.54
C ARG A 19 -11.92 -1.51 -9.25
N GLY A 20 -11.68 -1.02 -10.47
CA GLY A 20 -10.53 -1.41 -11.29
C GLY A 20 -9.21 -0.89 -10.72
N VAL A 21 -9.15 0.42 -10.45
CA VAL A 21 -7.99 1.08 -9.85
C VAL A 21 -7.74 0.52 -8.44
N GLY A 22 -8.80 0.44 -7.62
CA GLY A 22 -8.71 -0.11 -6.27
C GLY A 22 -8.19 -1.55 -6.23
N ARG A 23 -8.59 -2.40 -7.18
CA ARG A 23 -8.04 -3.77 -7.29
C ARG A 23 -6.54 -3.77 -7.60
N ALA A 24 -6.09 -2.89 -8.48
CA ALA A 24 -4.68 -2.80 -8.85
C ALA A 24 -3.81 -2.35 -7.65
N VAL A 25 -4.23 -1.30 -6.95
CA VAL A 25 -3.49 -0.75 -5.80
C VAL A 25 -3.58 -1.67 -4.59
N HIS A 26 -4.76 -2.22 -4.26
CA HIS A 26 -4.87 -3.19 -3.16
C HIS A 26 -4.10 -4.47 -3.43
N GLY A 27 -4.03 -4.94 -4.68
CA GLY A 27 -3.23 -6.10 -5.05
C GLY A 27 -1.74 -5.92 -4.73
N TRP A 28 -1.21 -4.73 -5.00
CA TRP A 28 0.14 -4.35 -4.59
C TRP A 28 0.26 -4.23 -3.07
N LEU A 29 -0.56 -3.40 -2.41
CA LEU A 29 -0.46 -3.16 -0.96
C LEU A 29 -0.51 -4.47 -0.15
N ASN A 30 -1.38 -5.40 -0.53
CA ASN A 30 -1.51 -6.67 0.16
C ASN A 30 -0.26 -7.54 0.02
N ARG A 31 0.28 -7.68 -1.20
CA ARG A 31 1.46 -8.52 -1.47
C ARG A 31 2.77 -7.86 -1.03
N ALA A 32 2.82 -6.54 -0.97
CA ALA A 32 4.01 -5.79 -0.60
C ALA A 32 4.13 -5.54 0.91
N PHE A 33 3.01 -5.44 1.64
CA PHE A 33 3.02 -4.98 3.04
C PHE A 33 2.19 -5.83 4.01
N VAL A 34 0.98 -6.25 3.63
CA VAL A 34 -0.02 -6.75 4.60
C VAL A 34 -0.05 -8.27 4.72
N SER A 35 -0.20 -8.98 3.61
CA SER A 35 -0.55 -10.41 3.59
C SER A 35 0.67 -11.34 3.62
N GLN A 36 1.80 -10.85 4.13
CA GLN A 36 3.02 -11.66 4.20
C GLN A 36 3.10 -12.40 5.53
N ARG A 37 3.58 -13.64 5.47
CA ARG A 37 4.03 -14.34 6.68
C ARG A 37 5.41 -13.82 7.03
N TYR A 38 5.54 -13.27 8.23
CA TYR A 38 6.82 -12.77 8.74
C TYR A 38 7.44 -13.81 9.69
N PRO A 39 8.78 -13.89 9.76
CA PRO A 39 9.74 -13.07 9.02
C PRO A 39 9.89 -13.46 7.54
N THR A 40 10.13 -12.48 6.67
CA THR A 40 10.39 -12.73 5.24
C THR A 40 11.24 -11.64 4.58
N ARG A 41 11.97 -12.04 3.53
CA ARG A 41 12.61 -11.14 2.54
C ARG A 41 11.91 -11.17 1.18
N ARG A 42 10.96 -12.09 0.99
CA ARG A 42 10.35 -12.41 -0.30
C ARG A 42 8.94 -11.82 -0.37
N PHE A 43 8.66 -11.10 -1.45
CA PHE A 43 7.40 -10.41 -1.73
C PHE A 43 6.93 -10.76 -3.15
N ALA A 44 6.73 -12.05 -3.39
CA ALA A 44 6.40 -12.56 -4.72
C ALA A 44 5.09 -11.95 -5.24
N GLY A 45 5.08 -11.55 -6.51
CA GLY A 45 3.91 -10.95 -7.15
C GLY A 45 3.51 -9.56 -6.64
N ALA A 46 4.31 -8.93 -5.76
CA ALA A 46 4.03 -7.58 -5.25
C ALA A 46 3.79 -6.56 -6.37
N PHE A 47 4.52 -6.71 -7.48
CA PHE A 47 4.51 -5.79 -8.61
C PHE A 47 3.78 -6.36 -9.84
N ASP A 48 2.89 -7.34 -9.65
CA ASP A 48 2.13 -7.90 -10.77
C ASP A 48 1.21 -6.86 -11.40
N THR A 49 0.71 -5.92 -10.61
CA THR A 49 -0.17 -4.84 -11.07
C THR A 49 0.58 -3.64 -11.65
N PHE A 50 1.90 -3.72 -11.78
CA PHE A 50 2.73 -2.67 -12.38
C PHE A 50 2.95 -2.97 -13.88
N THR A 51 3.19 -1.92 -14.66
CA THR A 51 3.78 -2.05 -16.00
C THR A 51 5.22 -2.58 -15.89
N SER A 52 5.82 -2.98 -17.02
CA SER A 52 7.17 -3.57 -17.02
C SER A 52 8.21 -2.63 -16.40
N ASP A 53 8.24 -1.37 -16.84
CA ASP A 53 9.24 -0.40 -16.40
C ASP A 53 9.02 0.01 -14.94
N ALA A 54 7.77 0.29 -14.56
CA ALA A 54 7.41 0.60 -13.19
C ALA A 54 7.71 -0.56 -12.25
N ARG A 55 7.54 -1.81 -12.70
CA ARG A 55 7.91 -3.01 -11.95
C ARG A 55 9.41 -3.08 -11.73
N LYS A 56 10.23 -2.77 -12.75
CA LYS A 56 11.68 -2.74 -12.61
C LYS A 56 12.09 -1.68 -11.58
N ALA A 57 11.62 -0.44 -11.75
CA ALA A 57 11.89 0.65 -10.81
C ALA A 57 11.46 0.30 -9.37
N ALA A 58 10.27 -0.28 -9.20
CA ALA A 58 9.76 -0.67 -7.89
C ALA A 58 10.58 -1.79 -7.23
N ARG A 59 11.15 -2.72 -8.02
CA ARG A 59 12.07 -3.76 -7.52
C ARG A 59 13.39 -3.16 -7.06
N ASP A 60 13.93 -2.22 -7.83
CA ASP A 60 15.16 -1.50 -7.49
C ASP A 60 14.96 -0.69 -6.17
N GLN A 61 13.75 -0.16 -5.96
CA GLN A 61 13.34 0.58 -4.76
C GLN A 61 12.56 -0.26 -3.74
N ARG A 62 12.85 -1.56 -3.62
CA ARG A 62 12.10 -2.50 -2.74
C ARG A 62 11.97 -2.06 -1.28
N GLY A 63 12.90 -1.26 -0.77
CA GLY A 63 12.84 -0.71 0.59
C GLY A 63 11.73 0.32 0.79
N LEU A 64 11.35 1.02 -0.28
CA LEU A 64 10.22 1.95 -0.31
C LEU A 64 8.92 1.19 -0.60
N THR A 65 8.94 0.33 -1.61
CA THR A 65 7.73 -0.23 -2.24
C THR A 65 7.24 -1.55 -1.65
N THR A 66 7.95 -2.13 -0.68
CA THR A 66 7.57 -3.35 0.06
C THR A 66 8.09 -3.34 1.49
N ASN A 67 7.71 -4.31 2.32
CA ASN A 67 8.29 -4.49 3.65
C ASN A 67 9.68 -5.15 3.69
N ALA A 68 10.41 -5.27 2.58
CA ALA A 68 11.69 -6.00 2.53
C ALA A 68 12.75 -5.56 3.57
N MET A 69 12.79 -4.28 3.94
CA MET A 69 13.72 -3.78 4.97
C MET A 69 13.34 -4.20 6.40
N LEU A 70 12.03 -4.34 6.68
CA LEU A 70 11.52 -4.67 8.01
C LEU A 70 11.17 -6.15 8.17
N GLY A 71 10.78 -6.80 7.08
CA GLY A 71 10.25 -8.16 7.06
C GLY A 71 11.10 -9.19 7.79
N PRO A 72 12.44 -9.15 7.73
CA PRO A 72 13.28 -10.10 8.49
C PRO A 72 13.32 -9.84 9.99
N LYS A 73 12.88 -8.67 10.44
CA LYS A 73 13.04 -8.16 11.82
C LYS A 73 11.72 -8.10 12.58
N ILE A 74 10.60 -8.40 11.93
CA ILE A 74 9.25 -8.33 12.49
C ILE A 74 8.63 -9.71 12.51
N VAL A 75 7.69 -9.90 13.44
CA VAL A 75 6.84 -11.09 13.52
C VAL A 75 5.42 -10.80 13.03
N ASP A 76 5.03 -9.53 12.96
CA ASP A 76 3.70 -9.12 12.54
C ASP A 76 3.69 -7.70 11.95
N ALA A 77 2.75 -7.46 11.03
CA ALA A 77 2.43 -6.18 10.42
C ALA A 77 0.91 -6.07 10.18
N VAL A 78 0.20 -5.48 11.14
CA VAL A 78 -1.26 -5.36 11.12
C VAL A 78 -1.67 -4.01 10.53
N PRO A 79 -2.52 -3.97 9.48
CA PRO A 79 -3.05 -2.71 8.97
C PRO A 79 -3.98 -2.07 9.99
N VAL A 80 -3.74 -0.79 10.29
CA VAL A 80 -4.58 0.02 11.19
C VAL A 80 -5.29 1.15 10.46
N ARG A 81 -4.77 1.58 9.29
CA ARG A 81 -5.45 2.49 8.37
C ARG A 81 -5.15 2.06 6.94
N ARG A 82 -6.18 2.07 6.10
CA ARG A 82 -6.03 1.94 4.65
C ARG A 82 -7.04 2.83 3.96
N GLN A 83 -6.56 3.91 3.37
CA GLN A 83 -7.36 4.84 2.61
C GLN A 83 -6.83 4.95 1.18
N LEU A 84 -7.76 5.01 0.22
CA LEU A 84 -7.47 5.18 -1.19
C LEU A 84 -8.45 6.20 -1.75
N THR A 85 -7.93 7.29 -2.29
CA THR A 85 -8.70 8.28 -3.04
C THR A 85 -8.33 8.14 -4.51
N VAL A 86 -9.32 8.04 -5.39
CA VAL A 86 -9.12 7.81 -6.83
C VAL A 86 -9.61 9.01 -7.61
N SER A 87 -8.75 9.53 -8.49
CA SER A 87 -9.09 10.58 -9.46
C SER A 87 -8.91 10.03 -10.87
N ALA A 88 -9.78 10.42 -11.80
CA ALA A 88 -9.79 9.90 -13.17
C ALA A 88 -9.54 11.02 -14.17
N PHE A 89 -8.76 10.72 -15.21
CA PHE A 89 -8.60 11.57 -16.38
C PHE A 89 -9.48 11.04 -17.51
N ALA A 90 -10.59 11.71 -17.78
CA ALA A 90 -11.65 11.25 -18.67
C ALA A 90 -12.14 12.37 -19.62
N PRO A 91 -11.28 12.89 -20.52
CA PRO A 91 -11.60 14.05 -21.37
C PRO A 91 -12.82 13.82 -22.28
N SER A 92 -13.13 12.56 -22.63
CA SER A 92 -14.28 12.19 -23.47
C SER A 92 -15.30 11.33 -22.72
N GLY A 93 -15.42 11.51 -21.40
CA GLY A 93 -16.28 10.69 -20.53
C GLY A 93 -15.78 9.24 -20.30
N ARG A 94 -14.73 8.82 -21.02
CA ARG A 94 -14.03 7.55 -20.82
C ARG A 94 -12.66 7.80 -20.19
N ALA A 95 -12.44 7.20 -19.02
CA ALA A 95 -11.15 7.31 -18.35
C ALA A 95 -10.04 6.58 -19.11
N ILE A 96 -9.01 7.34 -19.48
CA ILE A 96 -7.79 6.86 -20.14
C ILE A 96 -6.63 6.71 -19.15
N GLY A 97 -6.68 7.45 -18.04
CA GLY A 97 -5.75 7.38 -16.93
C GLY A 97 -6.45 7.61 -15.60
N ALA A 98 -5.76 7.29 -14.51
CA ALA A 98 -6.21 7.58 -13.16
C ALA A 98 -5.02 7.82 -12.24
N THR A 99 -5.21 8.63 -11.21
CA THR A 99 -4.31 8.67 -10.06
C THR A 99 -5.00 8.04 -8.86
N ALA A 100 -4.19 7.48 -7.97
CA ALA A 100 -4.67 6.96 -6.70
C ALA A 100 -3.76 7.45 -5.57
N SER A 101 -4.32 8.24 -4.65
CA SER A 101 -3.64 8.67 -3.43
C SER A 101 -3.85 7.60 -2.36
N ALA A 102 -2.77 7.01 -1.88
CA ALA A 102 -2.78 5.94 -0.89
C ALA A 102 -2.27 6.44 0.47
N ASP A 103 -2.96 6.04 1.54
CA ASP A 103 -2.48 6.17 2.93
C ASP A 103 -2.64 4.81 3.63
N LEU A 104 -1.52 4.09 3.74
CA LEU A 104 -1.41 2.84 4.46
C LEU A 104 -0.66 3.06 5.77
N GLN A 105 -1.28 2.68 6.87
CA GLN A 105 -0.64 2.62 8.17
C GLN A 105 -0.68 1.20 8.71
N LEU A 106 0.47 0.68 9.11
CA LEU A 106 0.63 -0.62 9.74
C LEU A 106 1.17 -0.45 11.16
N ARG A 107 0.66 -1.24 12.09
CA ARG A 107 1.31 -1.51 13.36
C ARG A 107 2.18 -2.75 13.19
N THR A 108 3.47 -2.61 13.48
CA THR A 108 4.47 -3.68 13.35
C THR A 108 5.00 -4.09 14.71
N VAL A 109 5.34 -5.37 14.86
CA VAL A 109 5.96 -5.93 16.06
C VAL A 109 7.29 -6.54 15.67
N ARG A 110 8.38 -6.05 16.26
CA ARG A 110 9.71 -6.63 16.07
C ARG A 110 9.83 -7.95 16.83
N MET A 111 10.77 -8.80 16.41
CA MET A 111 11.14 -10.02 17.14
C MET A 111 11.49 -9.74 18.61
N SER A 112 12.09 -8.58 18.90
CA SER A 112 12.40 -8.12 20.26
C SER A 112 11.19 -7.63 21.06
N GLY A 113 9.95 -7.84 20.58
CA GLY A 113 8.71 -7.32 21.17
C GLY A 113 8.44 -5.82 20.97
N ARG A 114 9.40 -5.06 20.41
CA ARG A 114 9.26 -3.60 20.20
C ARG A 114 8.21 -3.29 19.15
N ARG A 115 7.32 -2.34 19.45
CA ARG A 115 6.23 -1.92 18.55
C ARG A 115 6.60 -0.67 17.75
N SER A 116 6.12 -0.57 16.52
CA SER A 116 6.32 0.60 15.65
C SER A 116 5.16 0.80 14.70
N GLN A 117 4.94 2.04 14.29
CA GLN A 117 4.02 2.46 13.24
C GLN A 117 4.80 2.63 11.94
N LEU A 118 4.47 1.84 10.94
CA LEU A 118 4.92 2.08 9.58
C LEU A 118 3.80 2.85 8.85
N ARG A 119 4.14 3.94 8.17
CA ARG A 119 3.24 4.63 7.27
C ARG A 119 3.83 4.67 5.87
N VAL A 120 3.00 4.38 4.88
CA VAL A 120 3.31 4.50 3.45
C VAL A 120 2.23 5.37 2.83
N THR A 121 2.63 6.51 2.30
CA THR A 121 1.73 7.50 1.69
C THR A 121 2.24 7.91 0.33
N GLY A 122 1.36 8.40 -0.53
CA GLY A 122 1.76 9.01 -1.79
C GLY A 122 0.79 8.73 -2.91
N GLU A 123 1.23 9.00 -4.14
CA GLU A 123 0.41 8.88 -5.33
C GLU A 123 0.90 7.76 -6.25
N LEU A 124 -0.06 7.10 -6.88
CA LEU A 124 0.18 6.15 -7.96
C LEU A 124 -0.50 6.66 -9.21
N SER A 125 0.22 6.62 -10.34
CA SER A 125 -0.33 6.90 -11.66
C SER A 125 -0.65 5.57 -12.35
N LEU A 126 -1.88 5.43 -12.83
CA LEU A 126 -2.39 4.22 -13.45
C LEU A 126 -2.89 4.47 -14.87
N THR A 127 -2.67 3.47 -15.71
CA THR A 127 -3.17 3.42 -17.09
C THR A 127 -3.79 2.06 -17.37
N ARG A 128 -4.56 1.95 -18.45
CA ARG A 128 -5.12 0.67 -18.92
C ARG A 128 -4.16 -0.01 -19.87
N VAL A 129 -3.72 -1.22 -19.53
CA VAL A 129 -2.93 -2.11 -20.40
C VAL A 129 -3.64 -3.45 -20.50
N GLY A 130 -3.98 -3.89 -21.72
CA GLY A 130 -4.72 -5.15 -21.94
C GLY A 130 -6.04 -5.21 -21.17
N GLY A 131 -6.77 -4.09 -21.11
CA GLY A 131 -8.04 -3.97 -20.40
C GLY A 131 -7.95 -3.90 -18.86
N ARG A 132 -6.75 -4.02 -18.28
CA ARG A 132 -6.52 -3.98 -16.83
C ARG A 132 -5.81 -2.70 -16.42
N TRP A 133 -6.16 -2.17 -15.25
CA TRP A 133 -5.41 -1.06 -14.67
C TRP A 133 -4.04 -1.54 -14.21
N ARG A 134 -2.99 -0.79 -14.58
CA ARG A 134 -1.62 -1.02 -14.17
C ARG A 134 -1.01 0.28 -13.65
N VAL A 135 -0.20 0.17 -12.61
CA VAL A 135 0.64 1.26 -12.12
C VAL A 135 1.80 1.47 -13.10
N PHE A 136 1.97 2.68 -13.62
CA PHE A 136 3.09 3.03 -14.50
C PHE A 136 4.05 4.05 -13.87
N GLY A 137 3.62 4.73 -12.81
CA GLY A 137 4.42 5.68 -12.05
C GLY A 137 3.95 5.74 -10.60
N TYR A 138 4.82 6.17 -9.71
CA TYR A 138 4.50 6.39 -8.31
C TYR A 138 5.43 7.44 -7.70
N ASP A 139 4.91 8.18 -6.74
CA ASP A 139 5.68 9.00 -5.82
C ASP A 139 5.24 8.62 -4.41
N LEU A 140 6.15 8.01 -3.64
CA LEU A 140 5.84 7.38 -2.37
C LEU A 140 6.77 7.89 -1.28
N GLN A 141 6.19 8.10 -0.11
CA GLN A 141 6.88 8.37 1.12
C GLN A 141 6.66 7.22 2.10
N ARG A 142 7.71 6.93 2.87
CA ARG A 142 7.69 5.90 3.90
C ARG A 142 8.29 6.44 5.19
N SER A 143 7.58 6.23 6.29
CA SER A 143 8.08 6.59 7.62
C SER A 143 7.88 5.46 8.62
N LEU A 144 8.80 5.34 9.58
CA LEU A 144 8.72 4.39 10.67
C LEU A 144 8.86 5.12 11.99
N ARG A 145 7.82 5.09 12.81
CA ARG A 145 7.78 5.71 14.13
C ARG A 145 7.72 4.64 15.22
N ARG A 146 8.56 4.69 16.24
CA ARG A 146 8.44 3.79 17.40
C ARG A 146 7.17 4.13 18.18
N ILE A 147 6.43 3.12 18.63
CA ILE A 147 5.29 3.31 19.54
C ILE A 147 5.63 2.54 20.83
N GLY A 148 5.77 3.25 21.95
CA GLY A 148 6.05 2.64 23.25
C GLY A 148 7.49 2.85 23.73
N GLY A 149 7.59 3.66 24.77
CA GLY A 149 8.75 4.05 25.56
C GLY A 149 8.28 5.26 26.38
N LYS A 150 8.13 5.13 27.70
CA LYS A 150 7.89 6.30 28.57
C LYS A 150 9.05 7.27 28.32
N SER A 151 8.76 8.54 27.97
CA SER A 151 9.68 9.61 28.36
C SER A 151 9.67 9.61 29.88
N LYS A 152 10.74 9.12 30.49
CA LYS A 152 11.01 9.35 31.89
C LYS A 152 11.90 10.60 31.91
N GLY A 153 11.35 11.69 32.43
CA GLY A 153 12.04 12.96 32.62
C GLY A 153 11.59 14.04 31.65
N ASP A 154 10.67 14.88 32.09
CA ASP A 154 11.08 16.27 32.30
C ASP A 154 10.91 16.56 33.78
N ARG A 155 11.90 17.23 34.35
CA ARG A 155 12.07 17.50 35.79
C ARG A 155 11.10 18.58 36.26
#